data_AF-A0A6B2H298-F1
#
_entry.id   AF-A0A6B2H298-F1
#
_cell.length_a   1.000
_cell.length_b   1.000
_cell.length_c   1.000
_cell.angle_alpha   90.00
_cell.angle_beta   90.00
_cell.angle_gamma   90.00
#
_symmetry.space_group_name_H-M   'P 1'
#
loop_
_entity.id
_entity.type
_entity.pdbx_description
1 polymer ?
#
loop_
_entity_poly.entity_id
_entity_poly.type
_entity_poly.pdbx_seq_one_letter_code
_entity_poly.pdbx_strand_id
1 'polypeptide(L)'
;MRLTGNIQDIKTKRDSNNSGIALQLDKVEYITHKKDGKYYQPFDLVVELDTPLVITGDCLARIPNKQLEEGEYEFEVYDKVGEEYVLNPNKELALTITYDYDTDLTILTEVYYTVTVTNEEYKDLKAEVNKAKKGKGKK
;
A
#
# COMPACT_ATOMS: atom_id res chain seq x y z
N MET A 1 -7.76 4.23 -7.68
CA MET A 1 -7.48 4.52 -6.25
C MET A 1 -8.30 5.72 -5.80
N ARG A 2 -8.54 5.88 -4.49
CA ARG A 2 -9.25 7.04 -3.93
C ARG A 2 -8.74 7.39 -2.54
N LEU A 3 -8.51 8.67 -2.28
CA LEU A 3 -8.25 9.22 -0.94
C LEU A 3 -9.52 9.90 -0.41
N THR A 4 -9.84 9.68 0.86
CA THR A 4 -10.88 10.38 1.62
C THR A 4 -10.25 10.94 2.89
N GLY A 5 -10.57 12.20 3.23
CA GLY A 5 -9.94 12.91 4.34
C GLY A 5 -8.60 13.56 3.97
N ASN A 6 -7.94 14.18 4.94
CA ASN A 6 -6.67 14.87 4.74
C ASN A 6 -5.50 14.02 5.22
N ILE A 7 -4.67 13.54 4.29
CA ILE A 7 -3.51 12.69 4.64
C ILE A 7 -2.48 13.43 5.50
N GLN A 8 -2.43 14.76 5.45
CA GLN A 8 -1.50 15.57 6.25
C GLN A 8 -1.81 15.57 7.74
N ASP A 9 -3.02 15.16 8.12
CA ASP A 9 -3.42 15.01 9.53
C ASP A 9 -2.74 13.80 10.18
N ILE A 10 -2.32 12.81 9.38
CA ILE A 10 -1.57 11.64 9.88
C ILE A 10 -0.15 12.09 10.28
N LYS A 11 0.16 11.92 11.56
CA LYS A 11 1.46 12.28 12.15
C LYS A 11 2.34 11.05 12.30
N THR A 12 3.51 11.24 12.92
CA THR A 12 4.51 10.18 13.12
C THR A 12 4.15 9.12 14.15
N LYS A 13 2.99 9.26 14.80
CA LYS A 13 2.44 8.26 15.72
C LYS A 13 1.04 7.89 15.26
N ARG A 14 0.72 6.62 15.41
CA ARG A 14 -0.61 6.08 15.13
C ARG A 14 -1.67 6.70 16.04
N ASP A 15 -2.76 7.18 15.44
CA ASP A 15 -3.87 7.83 16.15
C ASP A 15 -5.24 7.30 15.67
N SER A 16 -6.06 6.82 16.61
CA SER A 16 -7.42 6.30 16.32
C SER A 16 -8.37 7.37 15.77
N ASN A 17 -8.10 8.66 16.02
CA ASN A 17 -8.89 9.77 15.49
C ASN A 17 -8.79 9.90 13.96
N ASN A 18 -7.77 9.29 13.36
CA ASN A 18 -7.56 9.29 11.91
C ASN A 18 -8.37 8.23 11.16
N SER A 19 -9.27 7.51 11.84
CA SER A 19 -10.17 6.51 11.23
C SER A 19 -11.09 7.08 10.14
N GLY A 20 -11.34 8.39 10.13
CA GLY A 20 -12.06 9.09 9.07
C GLY A 20 -11.27 9.29 7.76
N ILE A 21 -9.95 9.08 7.80
CA ILE A 21 -9.09 9.13 6.61
C ILE A 21 -9.04 7.72 6.03
N ALA A 22 -9.28 7.57 4.73
CA ALA A 22 -9.32 6.27 4.08
C ALA A 22 -8.69 6.30 2.69
N LEU A 23 -7.84 5.31 2.43
CA LEU A 23 -7.16 5.10 1.16
C LEU A 23 -7.68 3.81 0.53
N GLN A 24 -8.26 3.92 -0.66
CA GLN A 24 -8.76 2.80 -1.44
C GLN A 24 -7.74 2.47 -2.54
N LEU A 25 -7.20 1.26 -2.47
CA LEU A 25 -6.18 0.74 -3.35
C LEU A 25 -6.81 -0.28 -4.29
N ASP A 26 -6.59 -0.10 -5.58
CA ASP A 26 -6.98 -1.03 -6.64
C ASP A 26 -5.85 -1.98 -7.03
N LYS A 27 -4.63 -1.76 -6.53
CA LYS A 27 -3.48 -2.62 -6.79
C LYS A 27 -2.66 -2.84 -5.52
N VAL A 28 -2.01 -4.00 -5.45
CA VAL A 28 -1.03 -4.36 -4.41
C VAL A 28 0.21 -4.90 -5.11
N GLU A 29 1.39 -4.46 -4.67
CA GLU A 29 2.66 -5.00 -5.12
C GLU A 29 3.20 -6.01 -4.10
N TYR A 30 3.32 -7.27 -4.49
CA TYR A 30 3.93 -8.29 -3.65
C TYR A 30 5.40 -8.46 -4.02
N ILE A 31 6.30 -8.27 -3.06
CA ILE A 31 7.74 -8.42 -3.27
C ILE A 31 8.24 -9.64 -2.52
N THR A 32 9.14 -10.39 -3.14
CA THR A 32 9.89 -11.44 -2.46
C THR A 32 11.36 -11.38 -2.85
N HIS A 33 12.23 -11.79 -1.93
CA HIS A 33 13.68 -11.79 -2.16
C HIS A 33 14.16 -13.22 -2.38
N LYS A 34 14.54 -13.53 -3.62
CA LYS A 34 15.02 -14.86 -4.00
C LYS A 34 16.50 -14.81 -4.35
N LYS A 35 17.20 -15.88 -4.01
CA LYS A 35 18.57 -16.07 -4.45
C LYS A 35 18.58 -16.32 -5.96
N ASP A 36 19.23 -15.43 -6.69
CA ASP A 36 19.54 -15.59 -8.10
C ASP A 36 21.06 -15.52 -8.31
N GLY A 37 21.65 -16.66 -8.70
CA GLY A 37 23.10 -16.84 -8.72
C GLY A 37 23.76 -16.58 -7.36
N LYS A 38 24.62 -15.57 -7.28
CA LYS A 38 25.36 -15.18 -6.06
C LYS A 38 24.58 -14.21 -5.15
N TYR A 39 23.56 -13.55 -5.67
CA TYR A 39 22.91 -12.43 -5.00
C TYR A 39 21.45 -12.74 -4.67
N TYR A 40 20.87 -12.00 -3.72
CA TYR A 40 19.42 -11.96 -3.57
C TYR A 40 18.89 -10.80 -4.41
N GLN A 41 17.87 -11.08 -5.21
CA GLN A 41 17.20 -10.10 -6.04
C GLN A 41 15.72 -10.00 -5.64
N PRO A 42 15.15 -8.79 -5.68
CA PRO A 42 13.72 -8.62 -5.51
C PRO A 42 12.97 -9.13 -6.76
N PHE A 43 11.86 -9.80 -6.53
CA PHE A 43 10.88 -10.16 -7.54
C PHE A 43 9.53 -9.58 -7.13
N ASP A 44 8.99 -8.71 -7.96
CA ASP A 44 7.70 -8.06 -7.79
C ASP A 44 6.57 -8.84 -8.48
N LEU A 45 5.36 -8.71 -7.94
CA LEU A 45 4.12 -9.16 -8.55
C LEU A 45 3.06 -8.12 -8.26
N VAL A 46 2.74 -7.30 -9.26
CA VAL A 46 1.64 -6.34 -9.19
C VAL A 46 0.31 -7.06 -9.45
N VAL A 47 -0.61 -6.96 -8.51
CA VAL A 47 -1.94 -7.55 -8.58
C VAL A 47 -3.00 -6.45 -8.53
N GLU A 48 -3.78 -6.34 -9.59
CA GLU A 48 -5.01 -5.54 -9.59
C GLU A 48 -6.11 -6.28 -8.83
N LEU A 49 -6.76 -5.58 -7.91
CA LEU A 49 -7.82 -6.10 -7.06
C LEU A 49 -9.18 -5.85 -7.69
N ASP A 50 -9.99 -6.90 -7.83
CA ASP A 50 -11.38 -6.74 -8.28
C ASP A 50 -12.22 -5.94 -7.24
N THR A 51 -11.86 -6.00 -5.96
CA THR A 51 -12.45 -5.19 -4.87
C THR A 51 -11.35 -4.35 -4.21
N PRO A 52 -11.52 -3.02 -4.09
CA PRO A 52 -10.48 -2.17 -3.52
C PRO A 52 -10.12 -2.55 -2.08
N LEU A 53 -8.82 -2.62 -1.79
CA LEU A 53 -8.30 -2.70 -0.43
C LEU A 53 -8.43 -1.33 0.23
N VAL A 54 -9.04 -1.28 1.42
CA VAL A 54 -9.21 -0.04 2.18
C VAL A 54 -8.24 -0.02 3.35
N ILE A 55 -7.37 0.99 3.38
CA ILE A 55 -6.48 1.28 4.51
C ILE A 55 -6.94 2.58 5.16
N THR A 56 -7.24 2.52 6.45
CA THR A 56 -7.71 3.68 7.23
C THR A 56 -6.54 4.37 7.94
N GLY A 57 -6.67 5.67 8.21
CA GLY A 57 -5.60 6.49 8.78
C GLY A 57 -5.22 6.12 10.22
N ASP A 58 -6.09 5.44 10.96
CA ASP A 58 -5.80 4.86 12.27
C ASP A 58 -4.87 3.64 12.22
N CYS A 59 -4.66 3.08 11.03
CA CYS A 59 -3.68 2.03 10.75
C CYS A 59 -2.35 2.58 10.21
N LEU A 60 -2.16 3.91 10.19
CA LEU A 60 -0.99 4.54 9.58
C LEU A 60 -0.25 5.42 10.58
N ALA A 61 1.08 5.44 10.46
CA ALA A 61 1.93 6.43 11.08
C ALA A 61 2.94 6.96 10.06
N ARG A 62 3.07 8.28 9.93
CA ARG A 62 3.93 8.90 8.93
C ARG A 62 5.41 8.70 9.26
N ILE A 63 6.20 8.26 8.30
CA ILE A 63 7.65 8.15 8.44
C ILE A 63 8.26 9.56 8.23
N PRO A 64 9.04 10.09 9.18
CA PRO A 64 9.70 11.38 9.01
C PRO A 64 10.93 11.23 8.11
N ASN A 65 10.73 11.17 6.80
CA ASN A 65 11.80 11.12 5.81
C ASN A 65 12.06 12.51 5.22
N LYS A 66 13.29 13.01 5.36
CA LYS A 66 13.71 14.35 4.89
C LYS A 66 14.10 14.39 3.41
N GLN A 67 14.18 13.23 2.76
CA GLN A 67 14.56 13.10 1.35
C GLN A 67 13.34 13.10 0.42
N LEU A 68 12.14 13.01 0.97
CA LEU A 68 10.89 13.05 0.21
C LEU A 68 10.66 14.46 -0.36
N GLU A 69 10.18 14.51 -1.60
CA GLU A 69 9.78 15.76 -2.25
C GLU A 69 8.46 16.28 -1.66
N GLU A 70 8.13 17.53 -1.98
CA GLU A 70 6.85 18.10 -1.56
C GLU A 70 5.69 17.32 -2.19
N GLY A 71 4.75 16.87 -1.35
CA GLY A 71 3.63 16.05 -1.78
C GLY A 71 3.88 14.54 -1.69
N GLU A 72 5.11 14.10 -1.38
CA GLU A 72 5.42 12.71 -1.13
C GLU A 72 5.33 12.35 0.36
N TYR A 73 4.74 11.20 0.65
CA TYR A 73 4.53 10.73 2.01
C TYR A 73 4.75 9.23 2.10
N GLU A 74 5.51 8.82 3.12
CA GLU A 74 5.72 7.42 3.49
C GLU A 74 5.06 7.12 4.84
N PHE A 75 4.53 5.91 5.00
CA PHE A 75 3.85 5.47 6.20
C PHE A 75 4.29 4.08 6.64
N GLU A 76 4.44 3.92 7.95
CA GLU A 76 4.34 2.65 8.63
C GLU A 76 2.89 2.17 8.61
N VAL A 77 2.69 0.89 8.32
CA VAL A 77 1.37 0.27 8.24
C VAL A 77 1.16 -0.68 9.42
N TYR A 78 0.05 -0.49 10.13
CA TYR A 78 -0.35 -1.28 11.29
C TYR A 78 -1.49 -2.21 10.90
N ASP A 79 -1.38 -3.48 11.29
CA ASP A 79 -2.47 -4.44 11.20
C ASP A 79 -3.36 -4.34 12.44
N LYS A 80 -4.66 -4.25 12.22
CA LYS A 80 -5.66 -4.30 13.28
C LYS A 80 -5.99 -5.76 13.59
N VAL A 81 -5.45 -6.28 14.69
CA VAL A 81 -5.67 -7.66 15.16
C VAL A 81 -6.56 -7.61 16.39
N GLY A 82 -7.87 -7.81 16.18
CA GLY A 82 -8.87 -7.59 17.22
C GLY A 82 -8.99 -6.10 17.57
N GLU A 83 -8.66 -5.75 18.81
CA GLU A 83 -8.66 -4.36 19.29
C GLU A 83 -7.28 -3.70 19.28
N GLU A 84 -6.22 -4.46 18.96
CA GLU A 84 -4.85 -3.98 18.97
C GLU A 84 -4.36 -3.60 17.56
N TYR A 85 -3.42 -2.67 17.52
CA TYR A 85 -2.72 -2.25 16.30
C TYR A 85 -1.27 -2.71 16.39
N VAL A 86 -0.86 -3.56 15.47
CA VAL A 86 0.48 -4.15 15.44
C VAL A 86 1.21 -3.67 14.20
N LEU A 87 2.38 -3.04 14.39
CA LEU A 87 3.21 -2.60 13.27
C LEU A 87 3.58 -3.80 12.38
N ASN A 88 3.32 -3.70 11.08
CA ASN A 88 3.69 -4.72 10.11
C ASN A 88 4.92 -4.26 9.31
N PRO A 89 6.13 -4.74 9.63
CA PRO A 89 7.36 -4.34 8.93
C PRO A 89 7.43 -4.89 7.50
N ASN A 90 6.54 -5.79 7.11
CA ASN A 90 6.48 -6.31 5.75
C ASN A 90 5.57 -5.46 4.85
N LYS A 91 4.92 -4.43 5.38
CA LYS A 91 4.02 -3.55 4.63
C LYS A 91 4.59 -2.15 4.57
N GLU A 92 4.68 -1.64 3.36
CA GLU A 92 5.15 -0.29 3.09
C GLU A 92 4.09 0.45 2.29
N LEU A 93 3.83 1.70 2.66
CA LEU A 93 2.91 2.57 1.95
C LEU A 93 3.61 3.89 1.65
N ALA A 94 3.76 4.19 0.36
CA ALA A 94 4.17 5.50 -0.12
C ALA A 94 3.07 6.06 -1.02
N LEU A 95 2.81 7.36 -0.91
CA LEU A 95 1.85 8.06 -1.75
C LEU A 95 2.37 9.42 -2.14
N THR A 96 1.95 9.84 -3.32
CA THR A 96 2.17 11.18 -3.84
C THR A 96 0.82 11.85 -3.98
N ILE A 97 0.72 13.07 -3.47
CA ILE A 97 -0.44 13.93 -3.63
C ILE A 97 -0.01 15.25 -4.27
N THR A 98 -0.88 15.79 -5.11
CA THR A 98 -0.76 17.14 -5.63
C THR A 98 -1.94 17.96 -5.16
N TYR A 99 -1.74 19.25 -4.97
CA TYR A 99 -2.81 20.17 -4.64
C TYR A 99 -3.21 20.94 -5.90
N ASP A 100 -4.50 20.87 -6.24
CA ASP A 100 -5.11 21.62 -7.33
C ASP A 100 -5.69 22.92 -6.77
N TYR A 101 -5.02 24.03 -7.09
CA TYR A 101 -5.38 25.37 -6.61
C TYR A 101 -6.67 25.91 -7.22
N ASP A 102 -7.05 25.45 -8.42
CA ASP A 102 -8.25 25.93 -9.11
C ASP A 102 -9.52 25.33 -8.49
N THR A 103 -9.41 24.09 -7.99
CA THR A 103 -10.53 23.35 -7.39
C THR A 103 -10.46 23.26 -5.87
N ASP A 104 -9.38 23.72 -5.24
CA ASP A 104 -9.10 23.59 -3.79
C ASP A 104 -9.18 22.12 -3.33
N LEU A 105 -8.56 21.22 -4.11
CA LEU A 105 -8.61 19.77 -3.87
C LEU A 105 -7.22 19.16 -3.81
N THR A 106 -7.02 18.28 -2.82
CA THR A 106 -5.87 17.37 -2.77
C THR A 106 -6.16 16.16 -3.63
N ILE A 107 -5.38 15.99 -4.69
CA ILE A 107 -5.47 14.89 -5.65
C ILE A 107 -4.42 13.84 -5.29
N LEU A 108 -4.87 12.61 -5.11
CA LEU A 108 -4.00 11.45 -5.01
C LEU A 108 -3.47 11.09 -6.40
N THR A 109 -2.17 11.29 -6.64
CA THR A 109 -1.56 11.06 -7.96
C THR A 109 -0.99 9.66 -8.06
N GLU A 110 -0.26 9.20 -7.04
CA GLU A 110 0.38 7.89 -7.02
C GLU A 110 0.24 7.22 -5.66
N VAL A 111 0.11 5.90 -5.67
CA VAL A 111 0.24 5.07 -4.48
C VAL A 111 1.03 3.81 -4.79
N TYR A 112 2.00 3.57 -3.93
CA TYR A 112 2.79 2.35 -3.84
C TYR A 112 2.43 1.69 -2.51
N TYR A 113 1.76 0.55 -2.60
CA TYR A 113 1.49 -0.29 -1.44
C TYR A 113 2.10 -1.65 -1.67
N THR A 114 3.14 -1.91 -0.89
CA THR A 114 4.05 -3.03 -1.08
C THR A 114 3.95 -3.97 0.09
N VAL A 115 3.86 -5.27 -0.20
CA VAL A 115 3.82 -6.34 0.79
C VAL A 115 4.94 -7.31 0.52
N THR A 116 5.92 -7.35 1.43
CA THR A 116 6.97 -8.35 1.40
C THR A 116 6.41 -9.70 1.85
N VAL A 117 6.56 -10.72 1.00
CA VAL A 117 6.04 -12.07 1.22
C VAL A 117 7.14 -13.12 1.06
N THR A 118 6.92 -14.28 1.66
CA THR A 118 7.83 -15.42 1.51
C THR A 118 7.83 -15.97 0.07
N ASN A 119 8.85 -16.77 -0.23
CA ASN A 119 8.99 -17.39 -1.55
C ASN A 119 7.85 -18.34 -1.90
N GLU A 120 7.26 -18.99 -0.89
CA GLU A 120 6.14 -19.92 -1.02
C GLU A 120 4.86 -19.14 -1.30
N GLU A 121 4.52 -18.16 -0.46
CA GLU A 121 3.36 -17.27 -0.66
C GLU A 121 3.40 -16.57 -2.02
N TYR A 122 4.57 -16.07 -2.45
CA TYR A 122 4.71 -15.45 -3.76
C TYR A 122 4.39 -16.43 -4.92
N LYS A 123 4.79 -17.71 -4.81
CA LYS A 123 4.48 -18.72 -5.83
C LYS A 123 2.99 -18.99 -5.88
N ASP A 124 2.33 -19.07 -4.73
CA ASP A 124 0.90 -19.32 -4.63
C ASP A 124 0.10 -18.14 -5.19
N LEU A 125 0.41 -16.91 -4.79
CA LEU A 125 -0.18 -15.68 -5.34
C LEU A 125 -0.02 -15.62 -6.86
N LYS A 126 1.19 -15.87 -7.36
CA LYS A 126 1.46 -15.87 -8.81
C LYS A 126 0.64 -16.96 -9.52
N ALA A 127 0.46 -18.13 -8.92
CA ALA A 127 -0.35 -19.20 -9.48
C ALA A 127 -1.84 -18.82 -9.51
N GLU A 128 -2.36 -18.19 -8.46
CA GLU A 128 -3.75 -17.71 -8.39
C GLU A 128 -4.06 -16.66 -9.45
N VAL A 129 -3.21 -15.65 -9.59
CA VAL A 129 -3.35 -14.60 -10.63
C VAL A 129 -3.38 -15.23 -12.03
N ASN A 130 -2.51 -16.20 -12.30
CA ASN A 130 -2.49 -16.90 -13.58
C ASN A 130 -3.75 -17.74 -13.84
N LYS A 131 -4.33 -18.35 -12.80
CA LYS A 131 -5.60 -19.08 -12.90
C LYS A 131 -6.76 -18.11 -13.20
N ALA A 132 -6.83 -16.99 -12.50
CA ALA A 132 -7.86 -15.97 -12.70
C ALA A 132 -7.85 -15.41 -14.14
N LYS A 133 -6.65 -15.14 -14.69
CA LYS A 133 -6.49 -14.70 -16.10
C LYS A 133 -6.99 -15.74 -17.11
N LYS A 134 -6.76 -17.04 -16.86
CA LYS A 134 -7.25 -18.11 -17.75
C LYS A 134 -8.77 -18.29 -17.70
N GLY A 135 -9.41 -17.96 -16.57
CA GLY A 135 -10.87 -18.00 -16.43
C GLY A 135 -11.61 -16.88 -17.16
N LYS A 136 -11.04 -15.66 -17.20
CA LYS A 136 -11.64 -14.50 -17.88
C LYS A 136 -11.63 -14.60 -19.43
N GLY A 137 -10.85 -15.52 -20.02
CA GLY A 137 -10.78 -15.74 -21.47
C GLY A 137 -11.78 -16.76 -22.06
N LYS A 138 -12.65 -17.35 -21.24
CA LYS A 138 -13.73 -18.26 -21.68
C LYS A 138 -15.09 -17.68 -21.27
N LYS A 139 -15.51 -16.61 -21.92
CA LYS A 139 -16.92 -16.19 -21.99
C LYS A 139 -17.15 -15.46 -23.29
#